data_AF-A0A2W6YAN9-F1
#
_entry.id   AF-A0A2W6YAN9-F1
#
_cell.length_a   1.000
_cell.length_b   1.000
_cell.length_c   1.000
_cell.angle_alpha   90.00
_cell.angle_beta   90.00
_cell.angle_gamma   90.00
#
_symmetry.space_group_name_H-M   'P 1'
#
loop_
_entity.id
_entity.type
_entity.pdbx_description
1 polymer ?
#
loop_
_entity_poly.entity_id
_entity_poly.type
_entity_poly.pdbx_seq_one_letter_code
_entity_poly.pdbx_strand_id
1 'polypeptide(L)'
;MALIPCPACGRQVSPAAPTCPNCGHPIAADTATSRGGTFKEALTRPEAVKSGFTVLGVFVAAPWIARILALLLFVILAIVVVIYRH
;
A
#
# COMPACT_ATOMS: atom_id res chain seq x y z
N MET A 1 7.16 -8.11 32.14
CA MET A 1 6.20 -9.01 31.45
C MET A 1 5.43 -8.21 30.41
N ALA A 2 5.31 -8.67 29.16
CA ALA A 2 4.54 -7.99 28.13
C ALA A 2 3.08 -8.44 28.19
N LEU A 3 2.18 -7.59 28.67
CA LEU A 3 0.75 -7.81 28.55
C LEU A 3 0.27 -7.14 27.26
N ILE A 4 -0.52 -7.85 26.47
CA ILE A 4 -1.14 -7.30 25.25
C ILE A 4 -2.61 -6.93 25.56
N PRO A 5 -3.15 -5.86 24.96
CA PRO A 5 -4.57 -5.61 25.03
C PRO A 5 -5.33 -6.69 24.24
N CYS A 6 -6.34 -7.29 24.85
CA CYS A 6 -7.24 -8.22 24.16
C CYS A 6 -7.98 -7.47 23.03
N PRO A 7 -7.98 -7.97 21.78
CA PRO A 7 -8.62 -7.29 20.65
C PRO A 7 -10.15 -7.23 20.78
N ALA A 8 -10.76 -8.10 21.58
CA ALA A 8 -12.20 -8.13 21.78
C ALA A 8 -12.69 -7.22 22.92
N CYS A 9 -11.97 -7.14 24.04
CA CYS A 9 -12.44 -6.43 25.24
C CYS A 9 -11.49 -5.33 25.75
N GLY A 10 -10.34 -5.14 25.12
CA GLY A 10 -9.36 -4.11 25.49
C GLY A 10 -8.65 -4.33 26.83
N ARG A 11 -8.90 -5.43 27.53
CA ARG A 11 -8.25 -5.76 28.81
C ARG A 11 -6.85 -6.31 28.58
N GLN A 12 -5.94 -6.01 29.49
CA GLN A 12 -4.55 -6.49 29.43
C GLN A 12 -4.50 -7.99 29.75
N VAL A 13 -3.94 -8.78 28.84
CA VAL A 13 -3.82 -10.24 28.96
C VAL A 13 -2.45 -10.71 28.51
N SER A 14 -2.04 -11.91 28.95
CA SER A 14 -0.77 -12.49 28.51
C SER A 14 -0.89 -12.95 27.05
N PRO A 15 0.11 -12.68 26.19
CA PRO A 15 0.12 -13.15 24.80
C PRO A 15 0.23 -14.68 24.70
N ALA A 16 0.64 -15.37 25.78
CA ALA A 16 0.71 -16.83 25.85
C ALA A 16 -0.59 -17.47 26.37
N ALA A 17 -1.58 -16.68 26.78
CA ALA A 17 -2.85 -17.24 27.25
C ALA A 17 -3.65 -17.79 26.05
N PRO A 18 -4.25 -19.00 26.15
CA PRO A 18 -5.07 -19.55 25.07
C PRO A 18 -6.34 -18.73 24.84
N THR A 19 -6.94 -18.23 25.93
CA THR A 19 -8.18 -17.45 25.93
C THR A 19 -8.08 -16.28 26.91
N CYS A 20 -8.78 -15.19 26.62
CA CYS A 20 -8.89 -14.04 27.49
C CYS A 20 -9.78 -14.39 28.71
N PRO A 21 -9.28 -14.29 29.95
CA PRO A 21 -10.07 -14.62 31.14
C PRO A 21 -11.21 -13.63 31.42
N ASN A 22 -11.22 -12.45 30.77
CA ASN A 22 -12.24 -11.43 30.98
C ASN A 22 -13.44 -11.56 30.04
N CYS A 23 -13.23 -12.06 28.81
CA CYS A 23 -14.30 -12.12 27.79
C CYS A 23 -14.42 -13.49 27.09
N GLY A 24 -13.49 -14.41 27.32
CA GLY A 24 -13.48 -15.73 26.68
C GLY A 24 -12.89 -15.75 25.26
N HIS A 25 -12.46 -14.63 24.70
CA HIS A 25 -11.93 -14.56 23.33
C HIS A 25 -10.60 -15.31 23.18
N PRO A 26 -10.41 -16.16 22.15
CA PRO A 26 -9.18 -16.93 21.96
C PRO A 26 -8.01 -16.06 21.49
N ILE A 27 -6.96 -15.92 22.32
CA ILE A 27 -5.79 -15.05 22.04
C ILE A 27 -4.71 -15.79 21.24
N ALA A 28 -4.65 -17.13 21.34
CA ALA A 28 -3.63 -17.94 20.66
C ALA A 28 -3.75 -17.89 19.13
N ALA A 29 -4.93 -17.60 18.58
CA ALA A 29 -5.13 -17.47 17.13
C ALA A 29 -4.52 -16.16 16.57
N ASP A 30 -4.50 -15.09 17.37
CA ASP A 30 -4.13 -13.75 16.91
C ASP A 30 -2.60 -13.55 16.89
N THR A 31 -1.87 -14.20 17.80
CA THR A 31 -0.41 -14.04 17.93
C THR A 31 0.38 -14.70 16.81
N ALA A 32 -0.15 -15.75 16.16
CA ALA A 32 0.46 -16.36 14.98
C ALA A 32 0.31 -15.51 13.70
N THR A 33 -0.64 -14.56 13.68
CA THR A 33 -1.00 -13.79 12.47
C THR A 33 -0.58 -12.31 12.51
N SER A 34 0.08 -11.84 13.57
CA SER A 34 0.41 -10.40 13.73
C SER A 34 1.87 -10.05 13.42
N ARG A 35 2.46 -10.66 12.38
CA ARG A 35 3.66 -10.12 11.69
C ARG A 35 3.57 -10.18 10.15
N GLY A 36 2.47 -10.66 9.58
CA GLY A 36 2.34 -10.88 8.13
C GLY A 36 1.18 -10.16 7.43
N GLY A 37 0.20 -9.64 8.16
CA GLY A 37 -1.07 -9.15 7.57
C GLY A 37 -1.12 -7.66 7.20
N THR A 38 -0.22 -6.82 7.70
CA THR A 38 -0.37 -5.35 7.52
C THR A 38 0.36 -4.81 6.29
N PHE A 39 1.42 -5.50 5.83
CA PHE A 39 2.25 -5.00 4.72
C PHE A 39 1.75 -5.47 3.33
N LYS A 40 1.16 -6.67 3.23
CA LYS A 40 0.56 -7.16 1.98
C LYS A 40 -0.75 -6.44 1.64
N GLU A 41 -1.57 -6.11 2.63
CA GLU A 41 -2.77 -5.29 2.44
C GLU A 41 -2.46 -3.84 2.02
N ALA A 42 -1.26 -3.31 2.33
CA ALA A 42 -0.79 -2.00 1.88
C ALA A 42 -0.30 -2.00 0.43
N LEU A 43 0.13 -3.16 -0.09
CA LEU A 43 0.51 -3.33 -1.50
C LEU A 43 -0.69 -3.60 -2.42
N THR A 44 -1.86 -3.96 -1.86
CA THR A 44 -3.03 -4.43 -2.63
C THR A 44 -4.27 -3.52 -2.51
N ARG A 45 -4.15 -2.33 -1.90
CA ARG A 45 -5.23 -1.32 -1.87
C ARG A 45 -4.88 -0.10 -2.75
N PRO A 46 -5.36 -0.06 -4.00
CA PRO A 46 -5.33 1.15 -4.83
C PRO A 46 -6.03 2.37 -4.21
N GLU A 47 -6.87 2.17 -3.18
CA GLU A 47 -7.82 3.19 -2.71
C GLU A 47 -7.34 4.00 -1.48
N ALA A 48 -6.27 3.57 -0.79
CA ALA A 48 -5.82 4.21 0.47
C ALA A 48 -4.79 5.34 0.25
N VAL A 49 -4.45 5.64 -1.01
CA VAL A 49 -3.54 6.71 -1.40
C VAL A 49 -4.37 7.91 -1.90
N LYS A 50 -5.22 8.52 -1.05
CA LYS A 50 -6.06 9.65 -1.50
C LYS A 50 -6.24 10.83 -0.55
N SER A 51 -5.41 11.02 0.47
CA SER A 51 -5.53 12.27 1.26
C SER A 51 -4.24 12.97 1.68
N GLY A 52 -3.06 12.52 1.25
CA GLY A 52 -1.83 13.27 1.54
C GLY A 52 -0.83 13.29 0.40
N PHE A 53 -0.57 12.13 -0.20
CA PHE A 53 0.56 11.96 -1.11
C PHE A 53 0.23 12.16 -2.60
N THR A 54 -1.05 12.17 -2.99
CA THR A 54 -1.46 12.27 -4.40
C THR A 54 -1.43 13.69 -4.96
N VAL A 55 -1.66 14.72 -4.16
CA VAL A 55 -1.75 16.09 -4.70
C VAL A 55 -0.38 16.60 -5.16
N LEU A 56 0.69 16.36 -4.38
CA LEU A 56 2.06 16.70 -4.81
C LEU A 56 2.56 15.76 -5.92
N GLY A 57 2.31 14.44 -5.79
CA GLY A 57 2.81 13.45 -6.75
C GLY A 57 2.21 13.60 -8.16
N VAL A 58 0.90 13.87 -8.25
CA VAL A 58 0.21 14.03 -9.54
C VAL A 58 0.63 15.32 -10.25
N PHE A 59 0.83 16.42 -9.53
CA PHE A 59 1.25 17.69 -10.14
C PHE A 59 2.70 17.68 -10.67
N VAL A 60 3.60 16.90 -10.06
CA VAL A 60 4.99 16.75 -10.52
C VAL A 60 5.13 15.67 -11.61
N ALA A 61 4.31 14.62 -11.56
CA ALA A 61 4.32 13.56 -12.58
C ALA A 61 3.60 13.96 -13.88
N ALA A 62 2.53 14.74 -13.80
CA ALA A 62 1.78 15.21 -14.98
C ALA A 62 2.66 15.92 -16.04
N PRO A 63 3.55 16.87 -15.68
CA PRO A 63 4.44 17.48 -16.66
C PRO A 63 5.46 16.49 -17.23
N TRP A 64 5.95 15.52 -16.45
CA TRP A 64 6.90 14.53 -16.97
C TRP A 64 6.25 13.57 -17.97
N ILE A 65 5.02 13.12 -17.71
CA ILE A 65 4.26 12.26 -18.63
C ILE A 65 3.97 12.99 -19.94
N ALA A 66 3.53 14.25 -19.88
CA ALA A 66 3.29 15.06 -21.07
C ALA A 66 4.59 15.27 -21.88
N ARG A 67 5.72 15.47 -21.20
CA ARG A 67 7.04 15.60 -21.85
C ARG A 67 7.48 14.30 -22.51
N ILE A 68 7.28 13.15 -21.88
CA ILE A 68 7.59 11.83 -22.45
C ILE A 68 6.74 11.57 -23.69
N LEU A 69 5.42 11.80 -23.61
CA LEU A 69 4.51 11.61 -24.74
C LEU A 69 4.89 12.49 -25.94
N ALA A 70 5.21 13.76 -25.70
CA ALA A 70 5.65 14.68 -26.75
C ALA A 70 6.96 14.23 -27.41
N LEU A 71 7.94 13.77 -26.62
CA LEU A 71 9.20 13.23 -27.12
C LEU A 71 8.98 11.99 -27.99
N LEU A 72 8.16 11.05 -27.53
CA LEU A 72 7.82 9.83 -28.28
C LEU A 72 7.16 10.18 -29.61
N LEU A 73 6.17 11.07 -29.62
CA LEU A 73 5.48 11.50 -30.85
C LEU A 73 6.46 12.16 -31.84
N PHE A 74 7.35 13.02 -31.35
CA PHE A 74 8.36 13.67 -32.19
C PHE A 74 9.33 12.66 -32.82
N VAL A 75 9.80 11.69 -32.04
CA VAL A 75 10.69 10.63 -32.53
C VAL A 75 10.00 9.78 -33.58
N ILE A 76 8.73 9.40 -33.35
CA ILE A 76 7.94 8.64 -34.33
C ILE A 76 7.79 9.42 -35.63
N LEU A 77 7.43 10.71 -35.57
CA LEU A 77 7.30 11.55 -36.76
C LEU A 77 8.64 11.70 -37.50
N ALA A 78 9.76 11.86 -36.79
CA ALA A 78 11.08 11.94 -37.40
C ALA A 78 11.44 10.64 -38.14
N ILE A 79 11.21 9.48 -37.53
CA ILE A 79 11.44 8.17 -38.15
C ILE A 79 10.58 8.02 -39.41
N VAL A 80 9.29 8.33 -39.30
CA VAL A 80 8.33 8.32 -40.41
C VAL A 80 8.84 9.20 -41.55
N VAL A 81 9.17 10.46 -41.29
CA VAL A 81 9.68 11.39 -42.30
C VAL A 81 10.96 10.86 -42.94
N VAL A 82 11.90 10.32 -42.17
CA VAL A 82 13.14 9.75 -42.72
C VAL A 82 12.83 8.58 -43.65
N ILE A 83 11.93 7.67 -43.27
CA ILE A 83 11.54 6.53 -44.11
C ILE A 83 10.81 6.99 -45.38
N TYR A 84 9.91 7.97 -45.27
CA TYR A 84 9.14 8.48 -46.42
C TYR A 84 9.99 9.37 -47.35
N ARG A 85 11.10 9.92 -46.86
CA ARG A 85 12.02 10.76 -47.63
C ARG A 85 13.18 9.96 -48.21
N HIS A 86 13.28 8.66 -47.93
CA HIS A 86 14.28 7.75 -48.46
C HIS A 86 13.69 6.88 -49.58
#